data_AF-A0ABD5FP51-F1
#
_entry.id   AF-A0ABD5FP51-F1
#
_cell.length_a   1.000
_cell.length_b   1.000
_cell.length_c   1.000
_cell.angle_alpha   90.00
_cell.angle_beta   90.00
_cell.angle_gamma   90.00
#
_symmetry.space_group_name_H-M   'P 1'
#
loop_
_entity.id
_entity.type
_entity.pdbx_description
1 polymer ?
#
loop_
_entity_poly.entity_id
_entity_poly.type
_entity_poly.pdbx_seq_one_letter_code
_entity_poly.pdbx_strand_id
1 'polypeptide(L)'
;MGSIVYIIVTFTMCLYGLHLHGKISKLEDIDQYLSKENQEYLLKNCYYDYSFKKHTLQEIERMIRRIHAQLVDLKEDRILIRVELSSKIDSLKTLKYNILGDSYNEKLAELSPDQRALDDWDRF
;
A
#
# COMPACT_ATOMS: atom_id res chain seq x y z
N MET A 1 31.09 35.92 4.62
CA MET A 1 30.93 34.52 4.13
C MET A 1 29.94 33.68 4.96
N GLY A 2 29.54 34.08 6.17
CA GLY A 2 28.62 33.28 7.01
C GLY A 2 27.16 33.18 6.55
N SER A 3 26.59 34.24 5.95
CA SER A 3 25.15 34.25 5.59
C SER A 3 24.79 33.31 4.44
N ILE A 4 25.66 33.16 3.43
CA ILE A 4 25.38 32.30 2.27
C ILE A 4 25.38 30.83 2.70
N VAL A 5 26.32 30.43 3.56
CA VAL A 5 26.39 29.07 4.10
C VAL A 5 25.16 28.77 4.95
N TYR A 6 24.71 29.73 5.77
CA TYR A 6 23.52 29.55 6.61
C TYR A 6 22.23 29.37 5.78
N ILE A 7 22.09 30.14 4.68
CA ILE A 7 20.96 30.03 3.73
C ILE A 7 20.98 28.67 3.02
N ILE A 8 22.15 28.18 2.59
CA ILE A 8 22.26 26.88 1.94
C ILE A 8 21.89 25.73 2.90
N VAL A 9 22.34 25.81 4.17
CA VAL A 9 22.05 24.77 5.17
C VAL A 9 20.57 24.77 5.58
N THR A 10 19.96 25.94 5.77
CA THR A 10 18.51 26.02 6.06
C THR A 10 17.66 25.58 4.87
N PHE A 11 18.05 25.93 3.64
CA PHE A 11 17.34 25.50 2.43
C PHE A 11 17.42 23.99 2.20
N THR A 12 18.60 23.39 2.40
CA THR A 12 18.78 21.94 2.31
C THR A 12 18.04 21.19 3.41
N MET A 13 18.00 21.70 4.66
CA MET A 13 17.16 21.15 5.74
C MET A 13 15.66 21.21 5.40
N CYS A 14 15.17 22.34 4.88
CA CYS A 14 13.77 22.48 4.46
C CYS A 14 13.40 21.54 3.31
N LEU A 15 14.27 21.41 2.30
CA LEU A 15 14.07 20.46 1.20
C LEU A 15 14.06 19.02 1.71
N TYR A 16 14.94 18.68 2.65
CA TYR A 16 14.98 17.36 3.26
C TYR A 16 13.71 17.08 4.09
N GLY A 17 13.21 18.08 4.81
CA GLY A 17 11.95 18.01 5.55
C GLY A 17 10.73 17.81 4.65
N LEU A 18 10.64 18.57 3.55
CA LEU A 18 9.58 18.41 2.52
C LEU A 18 9.66 17.05 1.82
N HIS A 19 10.87 16.59 1.50
CA HIS A 19 11.09 15.26 0.91
C HIS A 19 10.68 14.12 1.86
N LEU A 20 11.02 14.24 3.15
CA LEU A 20 10.59 13.29 4.18
C LEU A 20 9.07 13.31 4.37
N HIS A 21 8.45 14.48 4.41
CA HIS A 21 7.00 14.62 4.55
C HIS A 21 6.24 14.06 3.32
N GLY A 22 6.77 14.26 2.11
CA GLY A 22 6.27 13.63 0.89
C GLY A 22 6.48 12.11 0.83
N LYS A 23 7.45 11.56 1.58
CA LYS A 23 7.62 10.10 1.76
C LYS A 23 6.65 9.54 2.82
N ILE A 24 6.36 10.31 3.88
CA ILE A 24 5.44 9.93 4.98
C ILE A 24 3.96 9.96 4.53
N SER A 25 3.51 10.99 3.83
CA SER A 25 2.13 11.04 3.27
C SER A 25 1.84 9.88 2.31
N LYS A 26 2.84 9.40 1.56
CA LYS A 26 2.70 8.23 0.67
C LYS A 26 2.67 6.89 1.39
N LEU A 27 3.02 6.84 2.69
CA LEU A 27 2.91 5.64 3.53
C LEU A 27 1.53 5.52 4.15
N GLU A 28 0.87 6.64 4.46
CA GLU A 28 -0.53 6.67 4.89
C GLU A 28 -1.46 6.05 3.83
N ASP A 29 -1.17 6.27 2.54
CA ASP A 29 -1.87 5.62 1.41
C ASP A 29 -1.76 4.08 1.45
N ILE A 30 -0.61 3.55 1.90
CA ILE A 30 -0.35 2.11 1.99
C ILE A 30 -1.09 1.51 3.19
N ASP A 31 -1.11 2.21 4.32
CA ASP A 31 -1.86 1.79 5.50
C ASP A 31 -3.36 1.73 5.22
N GLN A 32 -3.88 2.67 4.44
CA GLN A 32 -5.25 2.62 3.98
C GLN A 32 -5.50 1.36 3.13
N TYR A 33 -4.61 1.03 2.20
CA TYR A 33 -4.70 -0.19 1.37
C TYR A 33 -4.62 -1.48 2.19
N LEU A 34 -3.84 -1.49 3.26
CA LEU A 34 -3.64 -2.63 4.14
C LEU A 34 -4.67 -2.72 5.28
N SER A 35 -5.53 -1.71 5.46
CA SER A 35 -6.62 -1.77 6.43
C SER A 35 -7.55 -2.95 6.12
N LYS A 36 -8.09 -3.58 7.16
CA LYS A 36 -8.94 -4.77 7.01
C LYS A 36 -10.14 -4.49 6.09
N GLU A 37 -10.82 -3.38 6.30
CA GLU A 37 -12.00 -2.98 5.52
C GLU A 37 -11.67 -2.85 4.03
N ASN A 38 -10.55 -2.19 3.69
CA ASN A 38 -10.12 -2.08 2.30
C ASN A 38 -9.65 -3.41 1.72
N GLN A 39 -8.96 -4.26 2.48
CA GLN A 39 -8.58 -5.57 1.97
C GLN A 39 -9.82 -6.40 1.59
N GLU A 40 -10.87 -6.36 2.40
CA GLU A 40 -12.13 -7.04 2.10
C GLU A 40 -12.81 -6.47 0.85
N TYR A 41 -12.87 -5.14 0.75
CA TYR A 41 -13.37 -4.45 -0.45
C TYR A 41 -12.56 -4.84 -1.69
N LEU A 42 -11.23 -4.82 -1.62
CA LEU A 42 -10.34 -5.15 -2.73
C LEU A 42 -10.52 -6.60 -3.16
N LEU A 43 -10.60 -7.55 -2.23
CA LEU A 43 -10.81 -8.96 -2.53
C LEU A 43 -12.17 -9.20 -3.22
N LYS A 44 -13.26 -8.65 -2.67
CA LYS A 44 -14.59 -8.72 -3.30
C LYS A 44 -14.56 -8.13 -4.71
N ASN A 45 -13.99 -6.94 -4.86
CA ASN A 45 -14.02 -6.26 -6.16
C ASN A 45 -13.12 -6.91 -7.21
N CYS A 46 -11.97 -7.43 -6.82
CA CYS A 46 -11.09 -8.16 -7.72
C CYS A 46 -11.70 -9.50 -8.15
N TYR A 47 -12.54 -10.11 -7.31
CA TYR A 47 -13.23 -11.35 -7.67
C TYR A 47 -14.23 -11.13 -8.81
N TYR A 48 -15.06 -10.09 -8.70
CA TYR A 48 -16.14 -9.83 -9.66
C TYR A 48 -15.73 -8.96 -10.86
N ASP A 49 -14.67 -8.14 -10.76
CA ASP A 49 -14.21 -7.29 -11.87
C ASP A 49 -12.74 -7.55 -12.22
N TYR A 50 -12.53 -8.14 -13.40
CA TYR A 50 -11.21 -8.43 -13.95
C TYR A 50 -10.37 -7.17 -14.24
N SER A 51 -10.99 -6.10 -14.74
CA SER A 51 -10.29 -4.83 -15.01
C SER A 51 -9.82 -4.20 -13.71
N PHE A 52 -10.69 -4.20 -12.69
CA PHE A 52 -10.34 -3.78 -11.33
C PHE A 52 -9.20 -4.63 -10.76
N LYS A 53 -9.28 -5.97 -10.88
CA LYS A 53 -8.22 -6.90 -10.45
C LYS A 53 -6.88 -6.54 -11.07
N LYS A 54 -6.85 -6.34 -12.39
CA LYS A 54 -5.61 -5.96 -13.10
C LYS A 54 -5.05 -4.64 -12.61
N HIS A 55 -5.89 -3.62 -12.43
CA HIS A 55 -5.47 -2.31 -11.93
C HIS A 55 -4.91 -2.40 -10.50
N THR A 56 -5.62 -3.07 -9.60
CA THR A 56 -5.22 -3.26 -8.20
C THR A 56 -3.88 -3.98 -8.08
N LEU A 57 -3.67 -5.05 -8.86
CA LEU A 57 -2.39 -5.77 -8.87
C LEU A 57 -1.22 -4.86 -9.34
N GLN A 58 -1.46 -3.99 -10.32
CA GLN A 58 -0.46 -3.02 -10.78
C GLN A 58 -0.15 -1.96 -9.70
N GLU A 59 -1.16 -1.46 -9.00
CA GLU A 59 -0.96 -0.52 -7.89
C GLU A 59 -0.16 -1.16 -6.75
N ILE A 60 -0.47 -2.39 -6.37
CA ILE A 60 0.32 -3.13 -5.35
C ILE A 60 1.79 -3.23 -5.76
N GLU A 61 2.08 -3.56 -7.03
CA GLU A 61 3.47 -3.59 -7.52
C GLU A 61 4.15 -2.23 -7.48
N ARG A 62 3.43 -1.15 -7.82
CA ARG A 62 3.95 0.22 -7.74
C ARG A 62 4.27 0.58 -6.28
N MET A 63 3.41 0.22 -5.32
CA MET A 63 3.64 0.44 -3.90
C MET A 63 4.88 -0.32 -3.40
N ILE A 64 5.00 -1.61 -3.73
CA ILE A 64 6.18 -2.43 -3.37
C ILE A 64 7.47 -1.81 -3.93
N ARG A 65 7.49 -1.40 -5.21
CA ARG A 65 8.66 -0.76 -5.83
C ARG A 65 9.01 0.56 -5.16
N ARG A 66 8.01 1.38 -4.80
CA ARG A 66 8.22 2.63 -4.06
C ARG A 66 8.84 2.38 -2.69
N ILE A 67 8.35 1.39 -1.93
CA ILE A 67 8.93 1.05 -0.62
C ILE A 67 10.37 0.55 -0.79
N HIS A 68 10.65 -0.30 -1.79
CA HIS A 68 12.03 -0.75 -2.05
C HIS A 68 12.98 0.41 -2.34
N ALA A 69 12.56 1.40 -3.14
CA ALA A 69 13.36 2.60 -3.36
C ALA A 69 13.61 3.38 -2.06
N GLN A 70 12.59 3.51 -1.19
CA GLN A 70 12.76 4.13 0.11
C GLN A 70 13.75 3.39 1.01
N LEU A 71 13.74 2.04 0.97
CA LEU A 71 14.66 1.19 1.72
C LEU A 71 16.12 1.32 1.28
N VAL A 72 16.35 1.48 -0.03
CA VAL A 72 17.70 1.72 -0.60
C VAL A 72 18.24 3.08 -0.16
N ASP A 73 17.39 4.12 -0.16
CA ASP A 73 17.77 5.47 0.28
C ASP A 73 17.94 5.59 1.81
N LEU A 74 17.47 4.61 2.58
CA LEU A 74 17.44 4.69 4.03
C LEU A 74 18.82 4.42 4.62
N LYS A 75 19.32 5.34 5.45
CA LYS A 75 20.54 5.12 6.24
C LYS A 75 20.39 3.88 7.15
N GLU A 76 21.49 3.17 7.38
CA GLU A 76 21.52 1.91 8.14
C GLU A 76 21.08 2.07 9.61
N ASP A 77 21.26 3.26 10.19
CA ASP A 77 20.90 3.59 11.57
C ASP A 77 19.39 3.67 11.83
N ARG A 78 18.55 3.69 10.77
CA ARG A 78 17.08 3.77 10.88
C ARG A 78 16.41 2.39 10.89
N ILE A 79 16.85 1.52 11.79
CA ILE A 79 16.43 0.10 11.88
C ILE A 79 14.90 -0.04 12.01
N LEU A 80 14.25 0.72 12.89
CA LEU A 80 12.80 0.62 13.13
C LEU A 80 11.99 0.91 11.86
N ILE A 81 12.35 1.98 11.12
CA ILE A 81 11.68 2.36 9.87
C ILE A 81 11.92 1.28 8.80
N ARG A 82 13.14 0.72 8.74
CA ARG A 82 13.46 -0.37 7.81
C ARG A 82 12.59 -1.61 8.08
N VAL A 83 12.39 -1.97 9.35
CA VAL A 83 11.52 -3.08 9.75
C VAL A 83 10.07 -2.81 9.35
N GLU A 84 9.56 -1.61 9.61
CA GLU A 84 8.19 -1.23 9.28
C GLU A 84 7.93 -1.30 7.75
N LEU A 85 8.84 -0.72 6.96
CA LEU A 85 8.76 -0.75 5.49
C LEU A 85 8.82 -2.18 4.93
N SER A 86 9.69 -3.03 5.48
CA SER A 86 9.73 -4.45 5.10
C SER A 86 8.42 -5.17 5.44
N SER A 87 7.85 -4.93 6.62
CA SER A 87 6.56 -5.51 7.03
C SER A 87 5.41 -5.10 6.09
N LYS A 88 5.40 -3.83 5.65
CA LYS A 88 4.43 -3.35 4.65
C LYS A 88 4.61 -4.04 3.29
N ILE A 89 5.85 -4.28 2.85
CA ILE A 89 6.11 -5.07 1.63
C ILE A 89 5.53 -6.47 1.75
N ASP A 90 5.75 -7.15 2.88
CA ASP A 90 5.27 -8.53 3.07
C ASP A 90 3.74 -8.57 3.12
N SER A 91 3.11 -7.59 3.77
CA SER A 91 1.65 -7.44 3.79
C SER A 91 1.07 -7.22 2.38
N LEU A 92 1.71 -6.37 1.57
CA LEU A 92 1.32 -6.14 0.17
C LEU A 92 1.50 -7.39 -0.70
N LYS A 93 2.56 -8.17 -0.47
CA LYS A 93 2.76 -9.46 -1.16
C LYS A 93 1.68 -10.47 -0.79
N THR A 94 1.31 -10.55 0.48
CA THR A 94 0.21 -11.40 0.96
C THR A 94 -1.11 -10.99 0.31
N LEU A 95 -1.44 -9.70 0.29
CA LEU A 95 -2.64 -9.20 -0.38
C LEU A 95 -2.64 -9.56 -1.88
N LYS A 96 -1.50 -9.36 -2.57
CA LYS A 96 -1.33 -9.76 -3.97
C LYS A 96 -1.60 -11.25 -4.17
N TYR A 97 -1.04 -12.09 -3.29
CA TYR A 97 -1.24 -13.54 -3.33
C TYR A 97 -2.72 -13.91 -3.16
N ASN A 98 -3.40 -13.31 -2.19
CA ASN A 98 -4.82 -13.55 -1.93
C ASN A 98 -5.72 -13.13 -3.11
N ILE A 99 -5.40 -12.01 -3.76
CA ILE A 99 -6.12 -11.56 -4.97
C ILE A 99 -5.89 -12.52 -6.14
N LEU A 100 -4.67 -13.02 -6.32
CA LEU A 100 -4.36 -13.97 -7.40
C LEU A 100 -4.98 -15.34 -7.16
N GLY A 101 -5.02 -15.79 -5.91
CA GLY A 101 -5.62 -17.06 -5.48
C GLY A 101 -7.13 -17.02 -5.31
N ASP A 102 -7.78 -15.89 -5.60
CA ASP A 102 -9.23 -15.68 -5.44
C ASP A 102 -9.72 -16.08 -4.03
N SER A 103 -8.98 -15.68 -2.99
CA SER A 103 -9.30 -15.99 -1.58
C SER A 103 -10.69 -15.49 -1.14
N TYR A 104 -11.32 -14.60 -1.91
CA TYR A 104 -12.72 -14.22 -1.68
C TYR A 104 -13.70 -15.42 -1.80
N ASN A 105 -13.32 -16.48 -2.52
CA ASN A 105 -14.10 -17.73 -2.56
C ASN A 105 -14.33 -18.34 -1.17
N GLU A 106 -13.39 -18.18 -0.24
CA GLU A 106 -13.53 -18.66 1.15
C GLU A 106 -14.70 -17.96 1.84
N LYS A 107 -14.81 -16.63 1.67
CA LYS A 107 -15.95 -15.85 2.17
C LYS A 107 -17.26 -16.26 1.50
N LEU A 108 -17.24 -16.48 0.19
CA LEU A 108 -18.44 -16.93 -0.53
C LEU A 108 -18.91 -18.31 -0.06
N ALA A 109 -17.99 -19.19 0.33
CA ALA A 109 -18.31 -20.53 0.84
C ALA A 109 -19.07 -20.49 2.18
N GLU A 110 -18.83 -19.45 3.00
CA GLU A 110 -19.52 -19.23 4.28
C GLU A 110 -20.95 -18.71 4.12
N LEU A 111 -21.28 -18.11 2.97
CA LEU A 111 -22.60 -17.56 2.68
C LEU A 111 -23.59 -18.64 2.24
N SER A 112 -24.86 -18.49 2.67
CA SER A 112 -25.98 -19.26 2.12
C SER A 112 -26.20 -18.94 0.63
N PRO A 113 -26.87 -19.82 -0.14
CA PRO A 113 -27.13 -19.58 -1.57
C PRO A 113 -27.83 -18.23 -1.85
N ASP A 114 -28.82 -17.86 -1.03
CA ASP A 114 -29.56 -16.60 -1.19
C ASP A 114 -28.70 -15.38 -0.90
N GLN A 115 -27.84 -15.44 0.13
CA GLN A 115 -26.87 -14.38 0.43
C GLN A 115 -25.81 -14.25 -0.65
N ARG A 116 -25.30 -15.38 -1.17
CA ARG A 116 -24.31 -15.38 -2.25
C ARG A 116 -24.87 -14.80 -3.54
N ALA A 117 -26.16 -15.05 -3.82
CA ALA A 117 -26.83 -14.47 -4.98
C ALA A 117 -26.96 -12.94 -4.87
N LEU A 118 -27.12 -12.40 -3.66
CA LEU A 118 -27.20 -10.96 -3.39
C LEU A 118 -25.82 -10.29 -3.26
N ASP A 119 -24.74 -11.04 -2.97
CA ASP A 119 -23.41 -10.46 -2.75
C ASP A 119 -22.84 -9.73 -3.97
N ASP A 120 -23.11 -10.21 -5.19
CA ASP A 120 -22.73 -9.52 -6.44
C ASP A 120 -23.63 -8.30 -6.74
N TRP A 121 -24.87 -8.29 -6.21
CA TRP A 121 -25.87 -7.25 -6.50
C TRP A 121 -25.61 -5.93 -5.78
N ASP A 122 -24.77 -5.91 -4.73
CA ASP A 122 -24.33 -4.68 -4.05
C ASP A 122 -23.57 -3.69 -4.96
N ARG A 123 -23.33 -4.04 -6.23
CA ARG A 123 -22.64 -3.23 -7.23
C ARG A 123 -23.57 -2.42 -8.15
N PHE A 124 -24.89 -2.63 -8.09
CA PHE A 124 -25.90 -1.96 -8.92
C PHE A 124 -26.83 -1.07 -8.08
#